data_AF-A0AAW6URG4-F1
#
_entry.id   AF-A0AAW6URG4-F1
#
_cell.length_a   1.000
_cell.length_b   1.000
_cell.length_c   1.000
_cell.angle_alpha   90.00
_cell.angle_beta   90.00
_cell.angle_gamma   90.00
#
_symmetry.space_group_name_H-M   'P 1'
#
loop_
_entity.id
_entity.type
_entity.pdbx_description
1 polymer ?
#
loop_
_entity_poly.entity_id
_entity_poly.type
_entity_poly.pdbx_seq_one_letter_code
_entity_poly.pdbx_strand_id
1 'polypeptide(L)'
;PYFSESTIKRAFNNLKKLGVLNIEQINKRTHDRTNYYSINYEHALLSDEVKLNSSNSSAEASRTGQNEPIDKRKMKRSNSTKMTSSNGSNCPDLTESTTENTQEITTESNSFCQAHAEPDHAQAVLDHFNKVTNSGYRDGKTTMGHIRARLAENYTSDDLILVTDYITAKWLNDSRM
;
A
#
# COMPACT_ATOMS: atom_id res chain seq x y z
N PRO A 1 -19.67 -7.77 -27.54
CA PRO A 1 -20.28 -6.53 -26.98
C PRO A 1 -19.52 -6.10 -25.73
N TYR A 2 -19.05 -4.85 -25.69
CA TYR A 2 -18.30 -4.28 -24.57
C TYR A 2 -19.06 -3.08 -23.99
N PHE A 3 -19.03 -2.92 -22.67
CA PHE A 3 -19.62 -1.75 -22.01
C PHE A 3 -18.66 -0.57 -22.03
N SER A 4 -19.20 0.65 -22.19
CA SER A 4 -18.43 1.88 -22.00
C SER A 4 -18.03 2.06 -20.54
N GLU A 5 -16.94 2.78 -20.29
CA GLU A 5 -16.51 3.12 -18.94
C GLU A 5 -17.61 3.86 -18.15
N SER A 6 -18.35 4.75 -18.80
CA SER A 6 -19.49 5.46 -18.19
C SER A 6 -20.60 4.51 -17.76
N THR A 7 -20.89 3.49 -18.57
CA THR A 7 -21.90 2.47 -18.27
C THR A 7 -21.47 1.61 -17.08
N ILE A 8 -20.20 1.19 -17.06
CA ILE A 8 -19.63 0.44 -15.95
C ILE A 8 -19.70 1.27 -14.67
N LYS A 9 -19.24 2.53 -14.68
CA LYS A 9 -19.28 3.43 -13.51
C LYS A 9 -20.70 3.62 -12.98
N ARG A 10 -21.68 3.82 -13.87
CA ARG A 10 -23.09 3.99 -13.49
C ARG A 10 -23.63 2.74 -12.80
N ALA A 11 -23.44 1.56 -13.40
CA ALA A 11 -23.88 0.30 -12.82
C ALA A 11 -23.22 0.05 -11.47
N PHE A 12 -21.91 0.29 -11.37
CA PHE A 12 -21.13 0.08 -10.15
C PHE A 12 -21.56 1.01 -9.00
N ASN A 13 -21.84 2.29 -9.30
CA ASN A 13 -22.37 3.24 -8.33
C ASN A 13 -23.74 2.81 -7.79
N ASN A 14 -24.59 2.23 -8.63
CA ASN A 14 -25.88 1.72 -8.19
C ASN A 14 -25.70 0.53 -7.24
N LEU A 15 -24.83 -0.42 -7.58
CA LEU A 15 -24.53 -1.58 -6.71
C LEU A 15 -23.94 -1.15 -5.36
N LYS A 16 -23.06 -0.14 -5.36
CA LYS A 16 -22.53 0.47 -4.14
C LYS A 16 -23.64 1.08 -3.27
N LYS A 17 -24.56 1.84 -3.87
CA LYS A 17 -25.70 2.43 -3.14
C LYS A 17 -26.62 1.38 -2.55
N LEU A 18 -26.76 0.24 -3.22
CA LEU A 18 -27.57 -0.87 -2.77
C LEU A 18 -26.91 -1.72 -1.67
N GLY A 19 -25.63 -1.47 -1.32
CA GLY A 19 -24.93 -2.24 -0.28
C GLY A 19 -24.53 -3.67 -0.69
N VAL A 20 -24.62 -4.00 -1.97
CA VAL A 20 -24.31 -5.33 -2.52
C VAL A 20 -22.79 -5.55 -2.69
N LEU A 21 -22.01 -4.48 -2.66
CA LEU A 21 -20.55 -4.52 -2.79
C LEU A 21 -19.89 -4.05 -1.50
N ASN A 22 -18.91 -4.82 -1.03
CA ASN A 22 -17.99 -4.41 0.01
C ASN A 22 -16.83 -3.64 -0.63
N ILE A 23 -16.40 -2.56 0.03
CA ILE A 23 -15.38 -1.64 -0.50
C ILE A 23 -14.32 -1.43 0.56
N GLU A 24 -13.09 -1.75 0.22
CA GLU A 24 -11.96 -1.64 1.14
C GLU A 24 -10.78 -0.97 0.47
N GLN A 25 -10.10 -0.12 1.22
CA GLN A 25 -8.81 0.44 0.82
C GLN A 25 -7.72 -0.26 1.62
N ILE A 26 -7.07 -1.25 0.99
CA ILE A 26 -6.06 -2.09 1.65
C ILE A 26 -4.81 -1.27 1.96
N ASN A 27 -4.42 -0.37 1.06
CA ASN A 27 -3.22 0.44 1.23
C ASN A 27 -3.52 1.75 1.98
N LYS A 28 -2.82 1.98 3.09
CA LYS A 28 -2.94 3.19 3.92
C LYS A 28 -2.04 4.34 3.47
N ARG A 29 -1.19 4.13 2.45
CA ARG A 29 -0.28 5.17 1.95
C ARG A 29 -1.07 6.30 1.26
N THR A 30 -0.66 7.54 1.48
CA THR A 30 -1.33 8.73 0.94
C THR A 30 -1.34 8.80 -0.59
N HIS A 31 -0.36 8.18 -1.25
CA HIS A 31 -0.24 8.15 -2.70
C HIS A 31 -1.12 7.10 -3.37
N ASP A 32 -1.51 6.04 -2.66
CA ASP A 32 -2.29 4.93 -3.21
C ASP A 32 -3.74 5.04 -2.75
N ARG A 33 -4.63 5.33 -3.70
CA ARG A 33 -6.07 5.53 -3.48
C ARG A 33 -6.90 4.42 -4.13
N THR A 34 -6.29 3.25 -4.33
CA THR A 34 -6.94 2.12 -4.99
C THR A 34 -7.99 1.47 -4.09
N ASN A 35 -9.23 1.38 -4.57
CA ASN A 35 -10.32 0.70 -3.87
C ASN A 35 -10.42 -0.74 -4.38
N TYR A 36 -10.54 -1.68 -3.46
CA TYR A 36 -10.80 -3.09 -3.71
C TYR A 36 -12.27 -3.38 -3.44
N TYR A 37 -12.85 -4.23 -4.27
CA TYR A 37 -14.28 -4.52 -4.27
C TYR A 37 -14.52 -6.01 -4.19
N SER A 38 -15.46 -6.42 -3.33
CA SER A 38 -15.94 -7.80 -3.25
C SER A 38 -17.46 -7.83 -3.20
N ILE A 39 -18.06 -8.97 -3.55
CA ILE A 39 -19.51 -9.16 -3.52
C ILE A 39 -19.92 -9.50 -2.09
N ASN A 40 -20.92 -8.80 -1.55
CA ASN A 40 -21.53 -9.10 -0.28
C ASN A 40 -22.62 -10.18 -0.46
N TYR A 41 -22.25 -11.45 -0.36
CA TYR A 41 -23.17 -12.57 -0.53
C TYR A 41 -24.25 -12.69 0.56
N GLU A 42 -24.05 -12.05 1.71
CA GLU A 42 -25.02 -12.02 2.82
C GLU A 42 -26.14 -11.00 2.57
N HIS A 43 -26.05 -10.20 1.50
CA HIS A 43 -27.02 -9.18 1.20
C HIS A 43 -28.37 -9.79 0.76
N ALA A 44 -29.48 -9.33 1.34
CA ALA A 44 -30.83 -9.87 1.11
C ALA A 44 -31.25 -9.96 -0.37
N LEU A 45 -30.75 -9.07 -1.23
CA LEU A 45 -30.99 -9.10 -2.68
C LEU A 45 -30.35 -10.30 -3.40
N LEU A 46 -29.37 -10.94 -2.76
CA LEU A 46 -28.68 -12.14 -3.25
C LEU A 46 -29.04 -13.39 -2.45
N SER A 47 -29.58 -13.22 -1.24
CA SER A 47 -30.02 -14.32 -0.35
C SER A 47 -31.33 -14.96 -0.79
N ASP A 48 -32.11 -14.29 -1.65
CA ASP A 48 -33.22 -14.96 -2.32
C ASP A 48 -32.60 -15.99 -3.26
N GLU A 49 -32.62 -17.25 -2.81
CA GLU A 49 -32.35 -18.41 -3.63
C GLU A 49 -33.33 -18.35 -4.80
N VAL A 50 -32.92 -17.70 -5.88
CA VAL A 50 -33.67 -17.68 -7.12
C VAL A 50 -33.70 -19.12 -7.55
N LYS A 51 -34.81 -19.79 -7.23
CA LYS A 51 -35.40 -20.85 -8.01
C LYS A 51 -35.46 -20.28 -9.42
N LEU A 52 -34.39 -20.52 -10.19
CA LEU A 52 -34.28 -20.16 -11.59
C LEU A 52 -35.37 -20.99 -12.29
N ASN A 53 -36.60 -20.49 -12.25
CA ASN A 53 -37.60 -20.88 -13.22
C ASN A 53 -36.96 -20.52 -14.55
N SER A 54 -36.54 -21.53 -15.32
CA SER A 54 -36.10 -21.34 -16.69
C SER A 54 -37.25 -20.61 -17.38
N SER A 55 -37.13 -19.30 -17.53
CA SER A 55 -38.19 -18.52 -18.12
C SER A 55 -38.19 -18.91 -19.59
N ASN A 56 -39.27 -19.59 -19.99
CA ASN A 56 -39.63 -19.73 -21.38
C ASN A 56 -39.49 -18.36 -22.04
N SER A 57 -38.79 -18.34 -23.17
CA SER A 57 -38.69 -17.19 -24.05
C SER A 57 -40.08 -16.62 -24.31
N SER A 58 -40.45 -15.51 -23.66
CA SER A 58 -41.64 -14.78 -24.05
C SER A 58 -41.41 -13.28 -23.99
N ALA A 59 -41.49 -12.70 -25.19
CA ALA A 59 -41.74 -11.31 -25.53
C ALA A 59 -40.79 -10.26 -24.92
N GLU A 60 -39.78 -9.89 -25.71
CA GLU A 60 -39.50 -8.50 -26.11
C GLU A 60 -39.99 -7.43 -25.11
N ALA A 61 -39.33 -7.33 -23.96
CA ALA A 61 -39.32 -6.07 -23.22
C ALA A 61 -38.41 -5.13 -24.02
N SER A 62 -39.01 -4.18 -24.73
CA SER A 62 -38.34 -3.08 -25.41
C SER A 62 -37.41 -2.37 -24.44
N ARG A 63 -36.16 -2.81 -24.36
CA ARG A 63 -35.10 -2.11 -23.63
C ARG A 63 -34.86 -0.85 -24.43
N THR A 64 -35.47 0.26 -24.01
CA THR A 64 -35.11 1.59 -24.48
C THR A 64 -33.64 1.78 -24.15
N GLY A 65 -32.78 1.47 -25.11
CA GLY A 65 -31.36 1.66 -25.00
C GLY A 65 -31.11 3.15 -24.77
N GLN A 66 -30.74 3.51 -23.54
CA GLN A 66 -30.08 4.78 -23.28
C GLN A 66 -28.68 4.70 -23.91
N ASN A 67 -28.64 4.75 -25.24
CA ASN A 67 -27.46 5.17 -25.96
C ASN A 67 -27.41 6.68 -25.77
N GLU A 68 -26.80 7.12 -24.67
CA GLU A 68 -26.34 8.51 -24.59
C GLU A 68 -25.50 8.75 -25.85
N PRO A 69 -25.79 9.78 -26.66
CA PRO A 69 -24.92 10.16 -27.75
C PRO A 69 -23.54 10.39 -27.15
N ILE A 70 -22.50 9.82 -27.77
CA ILE A 70 -21.13 10.17 -27.40
C ILE A 70 -21.04 11.69 -27.55
N ASP A 71 -20.87 12.41 -26.45
CA ASP A 71 -20.64 13.84 -26.53
C ASP A 71 -19.37 13.99 -27.37
N LYS A 72 -19.52 14.52 -28.59
CA LYS A 72 -18.41 15.00 -29.38
C LYS A 72 -17.88 16.23 -28.65
N ARG A 73 -17.28 16.03 -27.47
CA ARG A 73 -16.48 17.02 -26.81
C ARG A 73 -15.43 17.38 -27.83
N LYS A 74 -15.59 18.55 -28.46
CA LYS A 74 -14.55 19.18 -29.24
C LYS A 74 -13.34 19.20 -28.31
N MET A 75 -12.35 18.35 -28.58
CA MET A 75 -11.02 18.51 -28.02
C MET A 75 -10.54 19.86 -28.53
N LYS A 76 -10.83 20.93 -27.79
CA LYS A 76 -10.13 22.19 -27.98
C LYS A 76 -8.69 21.85 -27.66
N ARG A 77 -7.84 21.87 -28.69
CA ARG A 77 -6.40 21.97 -28.51
C ARG A 77 -6.21 23.12 -27.54
N SER A 78 -5.59 22.86 -26.39
CA SER A 78 -5.36 23.89 -25.39
C SER A 78 -4.63 25.05 -26.07
N ASN A 79 -5.26 26.22 -26.10
CA ASN A 79 -4.56 27.44 -26.45
C ASN A 79 -3.43 27.59 -25.44
N SER A 80 -2.21 27.82 -25.94
CA SER A 80 -1.07 28.29 -25.18
C SER A 80 -1.51 29.52 -24.37
N THR A 81 -1.88 29.31 -23.12
CA THR A 81 -2.09 30.38 -22.16
C THR A 81 -0.73 30.97 -21.87
N LYS A 82 -0.57 32.23 -22.29
CA LYS A 82 0.55 33.10 -21.96
C LYS A 82 0.68 33.11 -20.44
N MET A 83 1.69 32.40 -19.94
CA MET A 83 2.05 32.39 -18.52
C MET A 83 2.41 33.82 -18.12
N THR A 84 1.57 34.44 -17.30
CA THR A 84 2.01 35.57 -16.48
C THR A 84 2.90 35.00 -15.39
N SER A 85 4.19 35.30 -15.50
CA SER A 85 5.26 34.88 -14.61
C SER A 85 4.89 35.15 -13.15
N SER A 86 4.67 34.09 -12.38
CA SER A 86 4.81 34.14 -10.93
C SER A 86 5.93 33.17 -10.54
N ASN A 87 7.04 33.79 -10.16
CA ASN A 87 8.21 33.28 -9.45
C ASN A 87 8.40 31.76 -9.34
N GLY A 88 9.35 31.27 -10.15
CA GLY A 88 10.55 30.61 -9.63
C GLY A 88 10.39 29.32 -8.84
N SER A 89 9.92 28.25 -9.49
CA SER A 89 10.23 26.89 -9.06
C SER A 89 11.67 26.57 -9.48
N ASN A 90 12.63 26.82 -8.59
CA ASN A 90 13.94 26.20 -8.69
C ASN A 90 13.79 24.73 -8.28
N CYS A 91 13.80 23.82 -9.26
CA CYS A 91 14.11 22.42 -9.01
C CYS A 91 15.60 22.34 -8.63
N PRO A 92 16.00 21.78 -7.48
CA PRO A 92 17.35 21.27 -7.34
C PRO A 92 17.39 19.87 -7.90
N ASP A 93 18.29 19.72 -8.87
CA ASP A 93 18.82 18.47 -9.36
C ASP A 93 19.44 17.66 -8.21
N LEU A 94 19.41 16.33 -8.31
CA LEU A 94 20.13 15.46 -7.39
C LEU A 94 21.62 15.75 -7.54
N THR A 95 22.28 16.19 -6.46
CA THR A 95 23.71 15.95 -6.28
C THR A 95 24.08 15.92 -4.81
N GLU A 96 25.03 15.03 -4.54
CA GLU A 96 25.64 14.70 -3.26
C GLU A 96 26.12 15.88 -2.41
N SER A 97 26.37 15.51 -1.15
CA SER A 97 27.39 16.05 -0.26
C SER A 97 26.89 17.00 0.82
N THR A 98 26.97 16.47 2.05
CA THR A 98 27.62 17.10 3.21
C THR A 98 27.48 18.61 3.33
N THR A 99 26.82 19.09 4.38
CA THR A 99 27.41 20.00 5.39
C THR A 99 26.38 20.30 6.48
N GLU A 100 26.93 20.38 7.69
CA GLU A 100 26.40 20.66 9.02
C GLU A 100 25.22 21.66 9.11
N ASN A 101 24.33 21.40 10.07
CA ASN A 101 23.98 22.48 10.98
C ASN A 101 23.74 21.98 12.41
N THR A 102 24.77 22.19 13.20
CA THR A 102 24.85 22.34 14.64
C THR A 102 23.63 23.06 15.23
N GLN A 103 22.98 22.44 16.21
CA GLN A 103 22.59 23.16 17.43
C GLN A 103 23.05 22.32 18.62
N GLU A 104 24.20 22.74 19.15
CA GLU A 104 24.64 22.43 20.51
C GLU A 104 23.60 22.95 21.50
N ILE A 105 23.12 22.07 22.38
CA ILE A 105 22.91 22.46 23.77
C ILE A 105 23.69 21.46 24.60
N THR A 106 24.94 21.84 24.88
CA THR A 106 25.82 21.24 25.87
C THR A 106 25.25 21.55 27.24
N THR A 107 24.90 20.53 28.02
CA THR A 107 25.15 20.57 29.46
C THR A 107 25.42 19.16 29.97
N GLU A 108 26.65 19.00 30.42
CA GLU A 108 27.29 17.81 30.92
C GLU A 108 26.87 17.52 32.37
N SER A 109 27.23 16.30 32.81
CA SER A 109 27.43 15.86 34.19
C SER A 109 26.32 15.00 34.81
N ASN A 110 26.64 13.70 34.82
CA ASN A 110 26.42 12.75 35.90
C ASN A 110 25.02 12.63 36.48
N SER A 111 24.31 11.58 36.03
CA SER A 111 23.65 10.71 36.99
C SER A 111 23.69 9.27 36.50
N PHE A 112 24.43 8.46 37.26
CA PHE A 112 24.44 7.02 37.19
C PHE A 112 23.02 6.52 37.48
N CYS A 113 22.25 6.25 36.42
CA CYS A 113 20.98 5.57 36.53
C CYS A 113 21.04 4.37 35.57
N GLN A 114 21.47 3.23 36.09
CA GLN A 114 21.13 1.93 35.53
C GLN A 114 19.61 1.76 35.63
N ALA A 115 18.86 2.46 34.78
CA ALA A 115 17.56 1.99 34.38
C ALA A 115 17.84 0.78 33.51
N HIS A 116 17.40 -0.40 33.95
CA HIS A 116 17.45 -1.64 33.19
C HIS A 116 16.86 -1.37 31.80
N ALA A 117 17.74 -1.09 30.83
CA ALA A 117 17.35 -0.78 29.47
C ALA A 117 16.60 -2.01 28.97
N GLU A 118 15.31 -1.81 28.68
CA GLU A 118 14.51 -2.83 28.04
C GLU A 118 15.28 -3.29 26.79
N PRO A 119 15.53 -4.60 26.63
CA PRO A 119 16.38 -5.08 25.56
C PRO A 119 15.79 -4.63 24.23
N ASP A 120 16.56 -3.89 23.41
CA ASP A 120 16.11 -3.55 22.06
C ASP A 120 16.04 -4.85 21.26
N HIS A 121 14.83 -5.42 21.20
CA HIS A 121 14.53 -6.67 20.51
C HIS A 121 14.98 -6.63 19.04
N ALA A 122 14.98 -5.47 18.40
CA ALA A 122 15.45 -5.34 17.03
C ALA A 122 16.98 -5.42 16.95
N GLN A 123 17.69 -4.91 17.96
CA GLN A 123 19.15 -4.98 18.03
C GLN A 123 19.61 -6.43 18.20
N ALA A 124 18.94 -7.19 19.08
CA ALA A 124 19.23 -8.61 19.27
C ALA A 124 19.09 -9.42 17.97
N VAL A 125 18.05 -9.15 17.18
CA VAL A 125 17.83 -9.79 15.88
C VAL A 125 18.92 -9.40 14.88
N LEU A 126 19.31 -8.12 14.82
CA LEU A 126 20.37 -7.65 13.93
C LEU A 126 21.73 -8.27 14.26
N ASP A 127 22.09 -8.30 15.55
CA ASP A 127 23.35 -8.87 16.03
C ASP A 127 23.42 -10.37 15.73
N HIS A 128 22.32 -11.09 15.96
CA HIS A 128 22.20 -12.51 15.61
C HIS A 128 22.36 -12.74 14.11
N PHE A 129 21.65 -11.96 13.30
CA PHE A 129 21.73 -12.05 11.84
C PHE A 129 23.16 -11.82 11.32
N ASN A 130 23.84 -10.79 11.82
CA ASN A 130 25.23 -10.49 11.47
C ASN A 130 26.17 -11.64 11.86
N LYS A 131 25.98 -12.21 13.05
CA LYS A 131 26.77 -13.35 13.54
C LYS A 131 26.59 -14.59 12.65
N VAL A 132 25.36 -14.93 12.28
CA VAL A 132 25.04 -16.15 11.51
C VAL A 132 25.47 -16.03 10.05
N THR A 133 25.35 -14.85 9.46
CA THR A 133 25.69 -14.61 8.05
C THR A 133 27.12 -14.09 7.85
N ASN A 134 27.86 -13.86 8.93
CA ASN A 134 29.15 -13.14 8.93
C ASN A 134 29.08 -11.79 8.19
N SER A 135 27.95 -11.08 8.39
CA SER A 135 27.69 -9.76 7.80
C SER A 135 27.99 -8.63 8.79
N GLY A 136 28.15 -7.41 8.27
CA GLY A 136 28.44 -6.21 9.06
C GLY A 136 27.36 -5.14 8.94
N TYR A 137 26.08 -5.50 8.98
CA TYR A 137 24.99 -4.53 8.92
C TYR A 137 24.96 -3.65 10.17
N ARG A 138 24.86 -2.34 9.97
CA ARG A 138 24.78 -1.36 11.05
C ARG A 138 23.33 -1.10 11.45
N ASP A 139 23.15 -0.53 12.63
CA ASP A 139 21.91 -0.08 13.27
C ASP A 139 21.24 1.13 12.56
N GLY A 140 21.32 1.19 11.24
CA GLY A 140 20.74 2.26 10.43
C GLY A 140 19.21 2.30 10.49
N LYS A 141 18.64 3.50 10.31
CA LYS A 141 17.19 3.76 10.29
C LYS A 141 16.43 2.81 9.37
N THR A 142 17.00 2.47 8.22
CA THR A 142 16.40 1.53 7.26
C THR A 142 16.45 0.09 7.77
N THR A 143 17.63 -0.43 8.11
CA THR A 143 17.82 -1.80 8.63
C THR A 143 16.94 -2.06 9.84
N MET A 144 17.04 -1.20 10.86
CA MET A 144 16.23 -1.30 12.07
C MET A 144 14.74 -1.09 11.78
N GLY A 145 14.40 -0.24 10.81
CA GLY A 145 13.01 -0.04 10.37
C GLY A 145 12.37 -1.31 9.84
N HIS A 146 13.09 -2.14 9.06
CA HIS A 146 12.56 -3.41 8.56
C HIS A 146 12.34 -4.41 9.70
N ILE A 147 13.29 -4.52 10.63
CA ILE A 147 13.19 -5.45 11.77
C ILE A 147 12.03 -5.04 12.68
N ARG A 148 11.96 -3.74 13.04
CA ARG A 148 10.89 -3.20 13.88
C ARG A 148 9.51 -3.30 13.23
N ALA A 149 9.41 -3.16 11.90
CA ALA A 149 8.15 -3.38 11.20
C ALA A 149 7.63 -4.80 11.39
N ARG A 150 8.51 -5.81 11.41
CA ARG A 150 8.10 -7.20 11.68
C ARG A 150 7.73 -7.43 13.14
N LEU A 151 8.45 -6.83 14.07
CA LEU A 151 8.07 -6.89 15.49
C LEU A 151 6.70 -6.24 15.74
N ALA A 152 6.32 -5.23 14.96
CA ALA A 152 4.99 -4.60 15.04
C ALA A 152 3.84 -5.46 14.46
N GLU A 153 4.15 -6.52 13.71
CA GLU A 153 3.16 -7.45 13.13
C GLU A 153 2.79 -8.60 14.09
N ASN A 154 3.16 -8.50 15.38
CA ASN A 154 3.02 -9.52 16.43
C ASN A 154 4.01 -10.70 16.32
N TYR A 155 5.12 -10.54 15.60
CA TYR A 155 6.23 -11.49 15.66
C TYR A 155 7.17 -11.15 16.81
N THR A 156 7.71 -12.17 17.46
CA THR A 156 8.72 -12.00 18.52
C THR A 156 10.14 -11.94 17.94
N SER A 157 11.11 -11.44 18.73
CA SER A 157 12.53 -11.51 18.33
C SER A 157 12.97 -12.96 18.08
N ASP A 158 12.47 -13.90 18.87
CA ASP A 158 12.81 -15.32 18.77
C ASP A 158 12.30 -15.93 17.46
N ASP A 159 11.11 -15.53 17.00
CA ASP A 159 10.58 -15.94 15.69
C ASP A 159 11.49 -15.48 14.55
N LEU A 160 11.96 -14.23 14.61
CA LEU A 160 12.84 -13.67 13.58
C LEU A 160 14.23 -14.32 13.59
N ILE A 161 14.74 -14.65 14.77
CA ILE A 161 15.97 -15.41 14.97
C ILE A 161 15.81 -16.81 14.35
N LEU A 162 14.73 -17.53 14.67
CA LEU A 162 14.44 -18.86 14.14
C LEU A 162 14.34 -18.87 12.61
N VAL A 163 13.68 -17.87 12.03
CA VAL A 163 13.58 -17.73 10.56
C VAL A 163 14.96 -17.48 9.95
N THR A 164 15.79 -16.67 10.59
CA THR A 164 17.17 -16.42 10.14
C THR A 164 17.98 -17.72 10.13
N ASP A 165 17.95 -18.48 11.22
CA ASP A 165 18.64 -19.77 11.31
C ASP A 165 18.15 -20.75 10.26
N TYR A 166 16.83 -20.85 10.06
CA TYR A 166 16.24 -21.74 9.06
C TYR A 166 16.68 -21.36 7.64
N ILE A 167 16.62 -20.08 7.27
CA ILE A 167 16.99 -19.61 5.93
C ILE A 167 18.49 -19.80 5.72
N THR A 168 19.34 -19.45 6.70
CA THR A 168 20.77 -19.69 6.58
C THR A 168 21.08 -21.17 6.46
N ALA A 169 20.56 -22.03 7.33
CA ALA A 169 20.80 -23.47 7.26
C ALA A 169 20.32 -24.08 5.93
N LYS A 170 19.19 -23.59 5.39
CA LYS A 170 18.61 -24.08 4.15
C LYS A 170 19.45 -23.71 2.92
N TRP A 171 20.02 -22.51 2.89
CA TRP A 171 20.62 -21.96 1.68
C TRP A 171 22.14 -21.82 1.74
N LEU A 172 22.79 -21.93 2.90
CA LEU A 172 24.24 -21.74 3.05
C LEU A 172 25.08 -22.67 2.15
N ASN A 173 24.54 -23.85 1.81
CA ASN A 173 25.20 -24.85 0.96
C ASN A 173 24.55 -25.00 -0.42
N ASP A 174 23.57 -24.17 -0.78
CA ASP A 174 22.94 -24.23 -2.10
C ASP A 174 23.78 -23.44 -3.10
N SER A 175 24.38 -24.12 -4.07
CA SER A 175 25.24 -23.51 -5.09
C SER A 175 24.49 -22.62 -6.11
N ARG A 176 23.15 -22.54 -6.03
CA ARG A 176 22.32 -21.73 -6.93
C ARG A 176 21.90 -20.38 -6.34
N MET A 177 22.16 -20.16 -5.04
CA MET A 177 22.01 -18.86 -4.37
C MET A 177 23.38 -18.21 -4.16
#